data_AF-A0AAD9P730-F1
#
_entry.id   AF-A0AAD9P730-F1
#
_cell.length_a   1.000
_cell.length_b   1.000
_cell.length_c   1.000
_cell.angle_alpha   90.00
_cell.angle_beta   90.00
_cell.angle_gamma   90.00
#
_symmetry.space_group_name_H-M   'P 1'
#
loop_
_entity.id
_entity.type
_entity.pdbx_description
1 polymer ?
#
loop_
_entity_poly.entity_id
_entity_poly.type
_entity_poly.pdbx_seq_one_letter_code
_entity_poly.pdbx_strand_id
1 'polypeptide(L)'
;MCPCVLKATYTVQSCCPPSYTEDFMLRHLRSNMRIPWMDKVTNKDILERTGLPSMEDLLIRQNLQWTGYLMRMSSDRLPKQILYSQLSFGHRKRGHPRLRFKDTMKRNLKT
;
A
#
# COMPACT_ATOMS: atom_id res chain seq x y z
N MET A 1 16.99 1.54 10.68
CA MET A 1 16.25 0.36 11.18
C MET A 1 14.97 0.85 11.86
N CYS A 2 13.79 0.57 11.32
CA CYS A 2 12.52 1.05 11.89
C CYS A 2 12.06 0.13 13.04
N PRO A 3 11.77 0.68 14.24
CA PRO A 3 11.44 -0.08 15.45
C PRO A 3 9.94 -0.44 15.51
N CYS A 4 9.43 -1.15 14.51
CA CYS A 4 8.00 -1.45 14.39
C CYS A 4 7.74 -2.96 14.43
N VAL A 5 8.29 -3.65 15.43
CA VAL A 5 8.06 -5.08 15.63
C VAL A 5 7.23 -5.25 16.91
N LEU A 6 6.15 -6.03 16.80
CA LEU A 6 5.27 -6.55 17.85
C LEU A 6 4.14 -5.63 18.35
N LYS A 7 3.06 -5.54 17.56
CA LYS A 7 1.69 -5.66 18.11
C LYS A 7 0.84 -6.50 17.15
N ALA A 8 0.49 -7.71 17.59
CA ALA A 8 -0.39 -8.66 16.91
C ALA A 8 -1.84 -8.13 16.91
N THR A 9 -2.13 -7.22 16.00
CA THR A 9 -3.50 -6.88 15.61
C THR A 9 -3.52 -6.87 14.09
N TYR A 10 -4.58 -7.41 13.50
CA TYR A 10 -4.99 -7.46 12.07
C TYR A 10 -4.98 -6.09 11.32
N THR A 11 -4.26 -5.10 11.83
CA THR A 11 -3.93 -3.84 11.19
C THR A 11 -2.81 -4.08 10.20
N VAL A 12 -3.17 -4.24 8.92
CA VAL A 12 -2.22 -4.07 7.83
C VAL A 12 -1.93 -2.57 7.73
N GLN A 13 -0.97 -2.11 8.53
CA GLN A 13 -0.35 -0.83 8.30
C GLN A 13 1.09 -1.11 7.92
N SER A 14 1.38 -0.92 6.63
CA SER A 14 2.70 -0.52 6.20
C SER A 14 3.15 0.62 7.11
N CYS A 15 4.18 0.39 7.92
CA CYS A 15 4.67 1.37 8.90
C CYS A 15 5.24 2.63 8.21
N CYS A 16 5.37 2.61 6.88
CA CYS A 16 5.71 3.77 6.08
C CYS A 16 4.53 4.17 5.20
N PRO A 17 4.21 5.48 5.11
CA PRO A 17 3.34 5.98 4.06
C PRO A 17 3.98 5.69 2.68
N PRO A 18 3.18 5.44 1.63
CA PRO A 18 3.70 5.12 0.29
C PRO A 18 4.65 6.21 -0.26
N SER A 19 4.54 7.45 0.24
CA SER A 19 5.43 8.55 -0.11
C SER A 19 6.92 8.25 0.14
N TYR A 20 7.27 7.58 1.25
CA TYR A 20 8.68 7.27 1.54
C TYR A 20 9.29 6.31 0.52
N THR A 21 8.52 5.32 0.08
CA THR A 21 8.96 4.37 -0.94
C THR A 21 9.03 4.99 -2.33
N GLU A 22 8.12 5.89 -2.67
CA GLU A 22 8.15 6.64 -3.93
C GLU A 22 9.37 7.56 -4.01
N ASP A 23 9.66 8.29 -2.94
CA ASP A 23 10.81 9.19 -2.89
C ASP A 23 12.12 8.44 -3.11
N PHE A 24 12.25 7.25 -2.50
CA PHE A 24 13.43 6.40 -2.69
C PHE A 24 13.58 5.93 -4.14
N MET A 25 12.48 5.44 -4.74
CA MET A 25 12.50 4.98 -6.14
C MET A 25 12.83 6.14 -7.09
N LEU A 26 12.19 7.29 -6.92
CA LEU A 26 12.41 8.47 -7.77
C LEU A 26 13.84 9.00 -7.67
N ARG A 27 14.46 8.96 -6.47
CA ARG A 27 15.88 9.29 -6.31
C ARG A 27 16.79 8.34 -7.09
N HIS A 28 16.51 7.03 -7.05
CA HIS A 28 17.26 6.05 -7.83
C HIS A 28 17.06 6.24 -9.34
N LEU A 29 15.83 6.47 -9.80
CA LEU A 29 15.52 6.71 -11.22
C LEU A 29 16.20 7.97 -11.75
N ARG A 30 16.21 9.07 -10.97
CA ARG A 30 16.95 10.30 -11.32
C ARG A 30 18.45 10.05 -11.45
N SER A 31 19.03 9.29 -10.53
CA SER A 31 20.46 8.93 -10.57
C SER A 31 20.79 8.08 -11.80
N ASN A 32 19.98 7.06 -12.10
CA ASN A 32 20.17 6.18 -13.27
C ASN A 32 20.11 6.96 -14.59
N MET A 33 19.13 7.86 -14.74
CA MET A 33 18.98 8.69 -15.93
C MET A 33 19.88 9.93 -15.95
N ARG A 34 20.75 10.10 -14.93
CA ARG A 34 21.69 11.22 -14.78
C ARG A 34 21.01 12.59 -14.86
N ILE A 35 19.83 12.74 -14.26
CA ILE A 35 19.09 14.01 -14.25
C ILE A 35 19.58 14.89 -13.09
N PRO A 36 20.26 16.02 -13.34
CA PRO A 36 20.60 16.99 -12.32
C PRO A 36 19.35 17.70 -11.78
N TRP A 37 19.45 18.26 -10.58
CA TRP A 37 18.38 19.03 -9.96
C TRP A 37 18.01 20.30 -10.76
N MET A 38 18.92 20.80 -11.60
CA MET A 38 18.76 22.00 -12.42
C MET A 38 17.75 21.82 -13.55
N ASP A 39 17.56 20.59 -14.04
CA ASP A 39 16.67 20.30 -15.18
C ASP A 39 15.18 20.45 -14.82
N LYS A 40 14.85 20.56 -13.52
CA LYS A 40 13.48 20.75 -13.00
C LYS A 40 12.44 19.75 -13.56
N VAL A 41 12.88 18.54 -13.90
CA VAL A 41 12.02 17.47 -14.42
C VAL A 41 11.05 16.99 -13.34
N THR A 42 9.76 16.92 -13.67
CA THR A 42 8.74 16.51 -12.71
C THR A 42 8.81 15.00 -12.44
N ASN A 43 8.27 14.56 -11.29
CA ASN A 43 8.25 13.13 -10.95
C ASN A 43 7.41 12.32 -11.95
N LYS A 44 6.35 12.93 -12.52
CA LYS A 44 5.49 12.29 -13.53
C LYS A 44 6.27 12.02 -14.81
N ASP A 45 7.02 13.01 -15.30
CA ASP A 45 7.84 12.85 -16.52
C ASP A 45 8.91 11.76 -16.36
N ILE A 46 9.46 11.60 -15.16
CA ILE A 46 10.44 10.53 -14.86
C ILE A 46 9.79 9.15 -14.95
N LEU A 47 8.57 9.00 -14.42
CA LEU A 47 7.81 7.76 -14.49
C LEU A 47 7.40 7.44 -15.94
N GLU A 48 6.90 8.44 -16.69
CA GLU A 48 6.53 8.28 -18.10
C GLU A 48 7.74 7.89 -18.97
N ARG A 49 8.88 8.55 -18.79
CA ARG A 49 10.11 8.25 -19.55
C ARG A 49 10.69 6.88 -19.25
N THR A 50 10.44 6.33 -18.05
CA THR A 50 10.88 4.98 -17.66
C THR A 50 9.82 3.92 -17.97
N GLY A 51 8.61 4.32 -18.34
CA GLY A 51 7.48 3.41 -18.53
C GLY A 51 7.04 2.71 -17.23
N LEU A 52 7.39 3.27 -16.07
CA LEU A 52 7.08 2.69 -14.77
C LEU A 52 5.82 3.32 -14.17
N PRO A 53 4.91 2.51 -13.60
CA PRO A 53 3.78 3.04 -12.82
C PRO A 53 4.24 3.64 -11.49
N SER A 54 3.40 4.47 -10.86
CA SER A 54 3.69 4.97 -9.51
C SER A 54 3.72 3.83 -8.48
N MET A 55 4.38 4.04 -7.34
CA MET A 55 4.35 3.03 -6.27
C MET A 55 2.92 2.81 -5.77
N GLU A 56 2.14 3.89 -5.66
CA GLU A 56 0.74 3.80 -5.27
C GLU A 56 -0.04 2.87 -6.20
N ASP A 57 0.12 3.00 -7.52
CA ASP A 57 -0.52 2.14 -8.51
C ASP A 57 -0.09 0.68 -8.37
N LEU A 58 1.21 0.44 -8.13
CA LEU A 58 1.74 -0.91 -7.90
C LEU A 58 1.14 -1.54 -6.64
N LEU A 59 1.04 -0.77 -5.56
CA LEU A 59 0.44 -1.22 -4.31
C LEU A 59 -1.05 -1.49 -4.47
N ILE A 60 -1.78 -0.62 -5.15
CA ILE A 60 -3.20 -0.82 -5.46
C ILE A 60 -3.37 -2.11 -6.27
N ARG A 61 -2.61 -2.28 -7.34
CA ARG A 61 -2.67 -3.48 -8.20
C ARG A 61 -2.36 -4.76 -7.41
N GLN A 62 -1.32 -4.77 -6.60
CA GLN A 62 -0.95 -5.93 -5.80
C GLN A 62 -2.03 -6.28 -4.76
N ASN A 63 -2.59 -5.26 -4.09
CA ASN A 63 -3.69 -5.43 -3.16
C ASN A 63 -4.90 -6.04 -3.87
N LEU A 64 -5.30 -5.51 -5.02
CA LEU A 64 -6.43 -6.01 -5.80
C LEU A 64 -6.21 -7.46 -6.27
N GLN A 65 -5.02 -7.79 -6.78
CA GLN A 65 -4.68 -9.16 -7.19
C GLN A 65 -4.77 -10.15 -6.03
N TRP A 66 -4.16 -9.82 -4.87
CA TRP A 66 -4.21 -10.68 -3.69
C TRP A 66 -5.65 -10.89 -3.22
N THR A 67 -6.49 -9.88 -3.37
CA THR A 67 -7.88 -9.96 -2.93
C THR A 67 -8.75 -10.74 -3.89
N GLY A 68 -8.53 -10.61 -5.20
CA GLY A 68 -9.14 -11.50 -6.18
C GLY A 68 -8.78 -12.95 -5.92
N TYR A 69 -7.53 -13.22 -5.49
CA TYR A 69 -7.13 -14.54 -5.04
C TYR A 69 -7.90 -15.00 -3.79
N LEU A 70 -7.99 -14.15 -2.75
CA LEU A 70 -8.79 -14.46 -1.56
C LEU A 70 -10.27 -14.71 -1.88
N MET A 71 -10.86 -13.97 -2.82
CA MET A 71 -12.25 -14.15 -3.24
C MET A 71 -12.49 -15.54 -3.85
N ARG A 72 -11.55 -16.02 -4.66
CA ARG A 72 -11.61 -17.36 -5.29
C ARG A 72 -11.28 -18.51 -4.32
N MET A 73 -10.65 -18.22 -3.19
CA MET A 73 -10.32 -19.22 -2.18
C MET A 73 -11.59 -19.76 -1.47
N SER A 74 -11.56 -21.02 -1.01
CA SER A 74 -12.69 -21.58 -0.23
C SER A 74 -12.91 -20.83 1.08
N SER A 75 -14.17 -20.79 1.55
CA SER A 75 -14.59 -20.10 2.78
C SER A 75 -14.00 -20.68 4.06
N ASP A 76 -13.54 -21.93 4.01
CA ASP A 76 -13.00 -22.65 5.17
C ASP A 76 -11.56 -22.22 5.47
N ARG A 77 -10.92 -21.50 4.54
CA ARG A 77 -9.55 -21.02 4.69
C ARG A 77 -9.52 -19.78 5.58
N LEU A 78 -8.67 -19.84 6.60
CA LEU A 78 -8.46 -18.78 7.59
C LEU A 78 -8.29 -17.37 6.98
N PRO A 79 -7.53 -17.15 5.88
CA PRO A 79 -7.35 -15.80 5.33
C PRO A 79 -8.67 -15.16 4.87
N LYS A 80 -9.57 -15.94 4.26
CA LYS A 80 -10.89 -15.46 3.82
C LYS A 80 -11.81 -15.22 5.02
N GLN A 81 -11.78 -16.11 6.02
CA GLN A 81 -12.54 -15.91 7.26
C GLN A 81 -12.09 -14.65 8.01
N ILE A 82 -10.79 -14.41 8.12
CA ILE A 82 -10.22 -13.23 8.77
C ILE A 82 -10.59 -11.95 8.00
N LEU A 83 -10.61 -11.99 6.67
CA LEU A 83 -11.00 -10.83 5.85
C LEU A 83 -12.44 -10.36 6.14
N TYR A 84 -13.35 -11.31 6.36
CA TYR A 84 -14.76 -11.03 6.63
C TYR A 84 -15.11 -10.94 8.11
N SER A 85 -14.20 -11.34 9.00
CA SER A 85 -14.46 -11.31 10.43
C SER A 85 -14.70 -9.89 10.94
N GLN A 86 -15.64 -9.77 11.86
CA GLN A 86 -15.86 -8.56 12.64
C GLN A 86 -15.48 -8.87 14.09
N LEU A 87 -14.93 -7.87 14.78
CA LEU A 87 -14.70 -8.02 16.22
C LEU A 87 -16.07 -8.06 16.89
N SER A 88 -16.35 -9.13 17.63
CA SER A 88 -17.57 -9.27 18.44
C SER A 88 -17.57 -8.30 19.61
N PHE A 89 -16.40 -7.95 20.15
CA PHE A 89 -16.21 -7.00 21.25
C PHE A 89 -15.08 -6.01 20.95
N GLY A 90 -15.30 -4.75 21.32
CA GLY A 90 -14.30 -3.67 21.25
C GLY A 90 -14.71 -2.51 20.33
N HIS A 91 -14.51 -1.29 20.81
CA HIS A 91 -14.72 -0.07 20.04
C HIS A 91 -13.40 0.46 19.45
N ARG A 92 -13.47 1.06 18.25
CA ARG A 92 -12.32 1.78 17.68
C ARG A 92 -12.13 3.10 18.42
N LYS A 93 -10.87 3.50 18.60
CA LYS A 93 -10.54 4.84 19.13
C LYS A 93 -11.16 5.91 18.23
N ARG A 94 -11.65 7.00 18.81
CA ARG A 94 -12.07 8.18 18.05
C ARG A 94 -10.85 8.85 17.42
N GLY A 95 -11.02 9.48 16.25
CA GLY A 95 -9.96 10.18 15.51
C GLY A 95 -9.52 9.44 14.25
N HIS A 96 -8.21 9.21 14.09
CA HIS A 96 -7.61 8.53 12.93
C HIS A 96 -7.09 7.12 13.27
N PRO A 97 -7.98 6.12 13.51
CA PRO A 97 -7.59 4.73 13.62
C PRO A 97 -6.80 4.24 12.41
N ARG A 98 -5.91 3.27 12.65
CA ARG A 98 -5.27 2.51 11.57
C ARG A 98 -6.34 1.82 10.73
N LEU A 99 -6.21 1.90 9.42
CA LEU A 99 -7.12 1.24 8.49
C LEU A 99 -6.92 -0.27 8.58
N ARG A 100 -8.03 -1.00 8.49
CA ARG A 100 -7.93 -2.44 8.21
C ARG A 100 -7.63 -2.63 6.73
N PHE A 101 -7.10 -3.79 6.40
CA PHE A 101 -6.92 -4.20 5.02
C PHE A 101 -8.21 -4.09 4.19
N LYS A 102 -9.34 -4.53 4.75
CA LYS A 102 -10.68 -4.38 4.15
C LYS A 102 -11.07 -2.91 3.88
N ASP A 103 -10.63 -1.98 4.73
CA ASP A 103 -10.93 -0.55 4.56
C ASP A 103 -10.03 0.07 3.46
N THR A 104 -8.76 -0.34 3.39
CA THR A 104 -7.82 0.02 2.32
C THR A 104 -8.33 -0.48 0.97
N MET A 105 -8.76 -1.74 0.89
CA MET A 105 -9.41 -2.31 -0.28
C MET A 105 -10.59 -1.48 -0.80
N LYS A 106 -11.51 -1.12 0.10
CA LYS A 106 -12.67 -0.29 -0.24
C LYS A 106 -12.27 1.08 -0.78
N ARG A 107 -11.10 1.60 -0.38
CA ARG A 107 -10.57 2.85 -0.88
C ARG A 107 -9.98 2.67 -2.28
N ASN A 108 -9.19 1.61 -2.48
CA ASN A 108 -8.58 1.27 -3.77
C ASN A 108 -9.61 0.96 -4.87
N LEU A 109 -10.80 0.46 -4.50
CA LEU A 109 -11.90 0.19 -5.45
C LEU A 109 -12.72 1.44 -5.83
N LYS A 110 -12.53 2.56 -5.12
CA LYS A 110 -13.22 3.83 -5.40
C LYS A 110 -12.40 4.78 -6.27
N THR A 111 -11.13 4.43 -6.50
CA THR A 111 -10.21 5.13 -7.40
C THR A 111 -10.65 4.89 -8.83
#